data_AF-A0A2U1WEY0-F1
#
_entry.id   AF-A0A2U1WEY0-F1
#
_cell.length_a   1.000
_cell.length_b   1.000
_cell.length_c   1.000
_cell.angle_alpha   90.00
_cell.angle_beta   90.00
_cell.angle_gamma   90.00
#
_symmetry.space_group_name_H-M   'P 1'
#
loop_
_entity.id
_entity.type
_entity.pdbx_description
1 polymer ?
#
loop_
_entity_poly.entity_id
_entity_poly.type
_entity_poly.pdbx_seq_one_letter_code
_entity_poly.pdbx_strand_id
1 'polypeptide(L)'
;MLRLLSLCLAVMALLSACGPVYETQYSLVPPSSAEGRLCVNQCQQNRNYCRQNCSMSQQACVNEARSRALYEYQAYVNRQQAEKKPIKKSVGDFDRSYSCGNSSCEARCESDYRDCFGGSCGGQVVAKRVCTAFCDQEKPAPAAPMLSPVPPGGVQAPMMQAPTGAAPMSNNGGYAAGSSLCQPGMRVSVEWKGDWYPATVKDHPRKDGRCPVHYDDFGSEDDESVALRRIRPR
;
A
#
# COMPACT_ATOMS: atom_id res chain seq x y z
N MET A 1 35.61 -7.07 34.44
CA MET A 1 36.07 -6.96 33.04
C MET A 1 35.62 -8.14 32.18
N LEU A 2 35.84 -9.40 32.61
CA LEU A 2 35.43 -10.59 31.84
C LEU A 2 33.91 -10.64 31.53
N ARG A 3 33.04 -10.31 32.49
CA ARG A 3 31.57 -10.23 32.29
C ARG A 3 31.12 -9.12 31.34
N LEU A 4 31.82 -7.98 31.30
CA LEU A 4 31.54 -6.90 30.33
C LEU A 4 31.99 -7.29 28.91
N LEU A 5 33.12 -8.00 28.80
CA LEU A 5 33.60 -8.56 27.53
C LEU A 5 32.64 -9.61 26.98
N SER A 6 32.11 -10.51 27.82
CA SER A 6 31.09 -11.49 27.42
C SER A 6 29.81 -10.82 26.93
N LEU A 7 29.38 -9.73 27.58
CA LEU A 7 28.20 -8.96 27.17
C LEU A 7 28.44 -8.25 25.83
N CYS A 8 29.61 -7.67 25.61
CA CYS A 8 29.97 -7.02 24.35
C CYS A 8 30.07 -8.02 23.19
N LEU A 9 30.64 -9.22 23.42
CA LEU A 9 30.71 -10.28 22.41
C LEU A 9 29.32 -10.81 22.03
N ALA A 10 28.43 -10.97 23.00
CA ALA A 10 27.05 -11.40 22.75
C ALA A 10 26.25 -10.34 21.97
N VAL A 11 26.43 -9.06 22.28
CA VAL A 11 25.81 -7.95 21.54
C VAL A 11 26.35 -7.86 20.11
N MET A 12 27.67 -8.05 19.91
CA MET A 12 28.28 -8.10 18.57
C MET A 12 27.82 -9.30 17.74
N ALA A 13 27.58 -10.46 18.36
CA ALA A 13 27.05 -11.64 17.69
C ALA A 13 25.57 -11.49 17.28
N LEU A 14 24.80 -10.64 17.96
CA LEU A 14 23.41 -10.34 17.59
C LEU A 14 23.29 -9.33 16.44
N LEU A 15 24.34 -8.52 16.21
CA LEU A 15 24.39 -7.52 15.13
C LEU A 15 24.72 -8.12 13.75
N SER A 16 25.09 -9.40 13.66
CA SER A 16 25.41 -10.07 12.39
C SER A 16 24.22 -10.73 11.69
N ALA A 17 22.99 -10.58 12.21
CA ALA A 17 21.77 -11.07 11.56
C ALA A 17 21.22 -10.07 10.53
N CYS A 18 22.07 -9.53 9.65
CA CYS A 18 21.65 -8.74 8.50
C CYS A 18 21.42 -9.66 7.30
N GLY A 19 20.23 -10.27 7.25
CA GLY A 19 19.78 -11.05 6.09
C GLY A 19 18.91 -10.22 5.15
N PRO A 20 18.72 -10.67 3.89
CA PRO A 20 17.77 -10.08 2.96
C PRO A 20 16.34 -10.07 3.55
N VAL A 21 15.68 -8.92 3.46
CA VAL A 21 14.27 -8.74 3.82
C VAL A 21 13.44 -8.99 2.57
N TYR A 22 12.55 -9.97 2.65
CA TYR A 22 11.63 -10.31 1.57
C TYR A 22 10.21 -9.89 1.91
N GLU A 23 9.52 -9.33 0.93
CA GLU A 23 8.11 -9.00 0.98
C GLU A 23 7.35 -9.75 -0.12
N THR A 24 6.12 -10.18 0.17
CA THR A 24 5.29 -10.85 -0.82
C THR A 24 4.52 -9.80 -1.63
N GLN A 25 4.87 -9.64 -2.90
CA GLN A 25 4.14 -8.81 -3.85
C GLN A 25 3.20 -9.66 -4.71
N TYR A 26 2.07 -9.09 -5.11
CA TYR A 26 1.06 -9.78 -5.89
C TYR A 26 0.94 -9.16 -7.28
N SER A 27 0.93 -10.00 -8.30
CA SER A 27 0.63 -9.64 -9.69
C SER A 27 -0.73 -10.22 -10.06
N LEU A 28 -1.60 -9.39 -10.62
CA LEU A 28 -2.98 -9.74 -10.94
C LEU A 28 -3.16 -9.81 -12.45
N VAL A 29 -3.57 -10.98 -12.96
CA VAL A 29 -3.93 -11.15 -14.37
C VAL A 29 -5.46 -11.22 -14.46
N PRO A 30 -6.12 -10.28 -15.15
CA PRO A 30 -7.58 -10.23 -15.20
C PRO A 30 -8.16 -11.46 -15.93
N PRO A 31 -9.39 -11.87 -15.59
CA PRO A 31 -10.07 -12.97 -16.26
C PRO A 31 -10.33 -12.64 -17.74
N SER A 32 -10.24 -13.68 -18.58
CA SER A 32 -10.52 -13.59 -20.02
C SER A 32 -12.01 -13.53 -20.35
N SER A 33 -12.88 -13.98 -19.44
CA SER A 33 -14.35 -13.91 -19.60
C SER A 33 -14.88 -12.49 -19.37
N ALA A 34 -15.95 -12.13 -20.08
CA ALA A 34 -16.61 -10.83 -19.90
C ALA A 34 -17.26 -10.73 -18.52
N GLU A 35 -17.88 -11.83 -18.08
CA GLU A 35 -18.51 -12.00 -16.77
C GLU A 35 -17.48 -11.83 -15.65
N GLY A 36 -16.30 -12.42 -15.80
CA GLY A 36 -15.20 -12.27 -14.84
C GLY A 36 -14.71 -10.82 -14.75
N ARG A 37 -14.59 -10.11 -15.88
CA ARG A 37 -14.20 -8.68 -15.85
C ARG A 37 -15.24 -7.81 -15.16
N LEU A 38 -16.53 -8.09 -15.36
CA LEU A 38 -17.60 -7.41 -14.64
C LEU A 38 -17.57 -7.74 -13.14
N CYS A 39 -17.34 -9.01 -12.79
CA CYS A 39 -17.15 -9.44 -11.40
C CYS A 39 -15.99 -8.69 -10.71
N VAL A 40 -14.86 -8.50 -11.40
CA VAL A 40 -13.72 -7.75 -10.85
C VAL A 40 -14.06 -6.29 -10.54
N ASN A 41 -14.95 -5.65 -11.31
CA ASN A 41 -15.42 -4.30 -10.97
C ASN A 41 -16.16 -4.27 -9.64
N GLN A 42 -16.93 -5.31 -9.31
CA GLN A 42 -17.56 -5.44 -8.00
C GLN A 42 -16.51 -5.62 -6.90
N CYS A 43 -15.50 -6.45 -7.11
CA CYS A 43 -14.39 -6.58 -6.14
C CYS A 43 -13.69 -5.24 -5.90
N GLN A 44 -13.49 -4.43 -6.95
CA GLN A 44 -12.88 -3.10 -6.84
C GLN A 44 -13.74 -2.14 -6.01
N GLN A 45 -15.07 -2.14 -6.23
CA GLN A 45 -15.99 -1.33 -5.43
C GLN A 45 -15.95 -1.73 -3.95
N ASN A 46 -15.99 -3.03 -3.66
CA ASN A 46 -15.91 -3.56 -2.29
C ASN A 46 -14.59 -3.19 -1.61
N ARG A 47 -13.48 -3.24 -2.36
CA ARG A 47 -12.16 -2.82 -1.86
C ARG A 47 -12.13 -1.34 -1.49
N ASN A 48 -12.66 -0.47 -2.36
CA ASN A 48 -12.71 0.96 -2.08
C ASN A 48 -13.60 1.27 -0.86
N TYR A 49 -14.73 0.59 -0.74
CA TYR A 49 -15.60 0.69 0.44
C TYR A 49 -14.90 0.22 1.72
N CYS A 50 -14.17 -0.90 1.67
CA CYS A 50 -13.37 -1.38 2.79
C CYS A 50 -12.34 -0.34 3.23
N ARG A 51 -11.57 0.21 2.29
CA ARG A 51 -10.56 1.25 2.56
C ARG A 51 -11.17 2.52 3.16
N GLN A 52 -12.33 2.94 2.65
CA GLN A 52 -13.06 4.08 3.21
C GLN A 52 -13.46 3.82 4.67
N ASN A 53 -14.00 2.64 4.97
CA ASN A 53 -14.34 2.27 6.35
C ASN A 53 -13.13 2.18 7.27
N CYS A 54 -11.99 1.71 6.77
CA CYS A 54 -10.71 1.72 7.49
C CYS A 54 -10.32 3.15 7.86
N SER A 55 -10.39 4.10 6.91
CA SER A 55 -10.09 5.52 7.20
C SER A 55 -11.05 6.14 8.21
N MET A 56 -12.35 5.85 8.11
CA MET A 56 -13.36 6.38 9.04
C MET A 56 -13.14 5.85 10.45
N SER A 57 -12.84 4.55 10.58
CA SER A 57 -12.56 3.91 11.88
C SER A 57 -11.28 4.46 12.52
N GLN A 58 -10.24 4.69 11.72
CA GLN A 58 -8.99 5.28 12.20
C GLN A 58 -9.22 6.71 12.69
N GLN A 59 -9.95 7.53 11.94
CA GLN A 59 -10.29 8.90 12.34
C GLN A 59 -11.11 8.92 13.63
N ALA A 60 -12.09 8.03 13.76
CA ALA A 60 -12.88 7.88 14.99
C ALA A 60 -11.99 7.55 16.19
N CYS A 61 -11.06 6.59 16.05
CA CYS A 61 -10.10 6.24 17.09
C CYS A 61 -9.22 7.43 17.50
N VAL A 62 -8.67 8.17 16.53
CA VAL A 62 -7.80 9.32 16.80
C VAL A 62 -8.57 10.44 17.51
N ASN A 63 -9.79 10.72 17.08
CA ASN A 63 -10.64 11.74 17.69
C ASN A 63 -11.04 11.35 19.13
N GLU A 64 -11.34 10.08 19.38
CA GLU A 64 -11.60 9.56 20.73
C GLU A 64 -10.35 9.68 21.61
N ALA A 65 -9.19 9.25 21.11
CA ALA A 65 -7.93 9.31 21.85
C ALA A 65 -7.57 10.74 22.27
N ARG A 66 -7.75 11.71 21.36
CA ARG A 66 -7.53 13.15 21.64
C ARG A 66 -8.54 13.70 22.63
N SER A 67 -9.82 13.33 22.51
CA SER A 67 -10.86 13.74 23.46
C SER A 67 -10.58 13.22 24.87
N ARG A 68 -10.13 11.96 24.96
CA ARG A 68 -9.71 11.33 26.22
C ARG A 68 -8.47 12.02 26.79
N ALA A 69 -7.50 12.37 25.96
CA ALA A 69 -6.29 13.08 26.39
C ALA A 69 -6.60 14.43 27.03
N LEU A 70 -7.57 15.19 26.47
CA LEU A 70 -8.04 16.45 27.07
C LEU A 70 -8.64 16.24 28.45
N TYR A 71 -9.49 15.22 28.62
CA TYR A 71 -10.08 14.89 29.91
C TYR A 71 -9.03 14.46 30.94
N GLU A 72 -8.10 13.58 30.55
CA GLU A 72 -6.99 13.13 31.42
C GLU A 72 -6.07 14.29 31.82
N TYR A 73 -5.78 15.21 30.89
CA TYR A 73 -5.03 16.43 31.16
C TYR A 73 -5.75 17.33 32.16
N GLN A 74 -7.06 17.55 32.00
CA GLN A 74 -7.83 18.36 32.94
C GLN A 74 -7.83 17.75 34.35
N ALA A 75 -7.98 16.43 34.45
CA ALA A 75 -7.89 15.72 35.72
C ALA A 75 -6.48 15.82 36.35
N TYR A 76 -5.42 15.83 35.54
CA TYR A 76 -4.06 16.10 35.99
C TYR A 76 -3.92 17.53 36.54
N VAL A 77 -4.38 18.54 35.79
CA VAL A 77 -4.31 19.95 36.22
C VAL A 77 -5.03 20.17 37.54
N ASN A 78 -6.25 19.66 37.68
CA ASN A 78 -7.04 19.80 38.90
C ASN A 78 -6.30 19.21 40.12
N ARG A 79 -5.68 18.03 39.96
CA ARG A 79 -4.88 17.41 41.02
C ARG A 79 -3.63 18.21 41.37
N GLN A 80 -2.89 18.68 40.36
CA GLN A 80 -1.70 19.51 40.60
C GLN A 80 -2.05 20.81 41.32
N GLN A 81 -3.16 21.46 40.94
CA GLN A 81 -3.64 22.68 41.59
C GLN A 81 -4.04 22.42 43.05
N ALA A 82 -4.77 21.33 43.33
CA ALA A 82 -5.14 20.93 44.69
C ALA A 82 -3.91 20.65 45.56
N GLU A 83 -2.86 20.08 44.98
CA GLU A 83 -1.58 19.78 45.65
C GLU A 83 -0.56 20.94 45.61
N LYS A 84 -0.92 22.10 45.01
CA LYS A 84 -0.04 23.26 44.79
C LYS A 84 1.28 22.92 44.08
N LYS A 85 1.23 21.96 43.15
CA LYS A 85 2.37 21.53 42.34
C LYS A 85 2.35 22.21 40.96
N PRO A 86 3.51 22.42 40.33
CA PRO A 86 3.58 23.00 39.00
C PRO A 86 2.99 22.07 37.93
N ILE A 87 2.31 22.65 36.94
CA ILE A 87 1.83 21.94 35.75
C ILE A 87 3.02 21.70 34.82
N LYS A 88 3.46 20.45 34.70
CA LYS A 88 4.64 20.04 33.91
C LYS A 88 4.31 19.23 32.65
N LYS A 89 3.06 18.78 32.50
CA LYS A 89 2.60 18.00 31.35
C LYS A 89 1.69 18.87 30.49
N SER A 90 1.61 18.51 29.21
CA SER A 90 0.70 19.05 28.20
C SER A 90 -0.38 18.03 27.84
N VAL A 91 -1.34 18.41 27.00
CA VAL A 91 -2.33 17.47 26.44
C VAL A 91 -1.66 16.33 25.67
N GLY A 92 -0.56 16.62 24.97
CA GLY A 92 0.18 15.63 24.18
C GLY A 92 0.75 14.49 25.03
N ASP A 93 1.09 14.74 26.30
CA ASP A 93 1.57 13.70 27.23
C ASP A 93 0.50 12.65 27.58
N PHE A 94 -0.77 12.93 27.27
CA PHE A 94 -1.91 12.03 27.47
C PHE A 94 -2.47 11.51 26.13
N ASP A 95 -1.96 12.00 24.99
CA ASP A 95 -2.43 11.57 23.67
C ASP A 95 -1.91 10.15 23.35
N ARG A 96 -2.86 9.23 23.19
CA ARG A 96 -2.59 7.82 22.81
C ARG A 96 -2.98 7.52 21.37
N SER A 97 -3.15 8.53 20.52
CA SER A 97 -3.52 8.35 19.11
C SER A 97 -2.55 7.46 18.32
N TYR A 98 -1.29 7.31 18.78
CA TYR A 98 -0.33 6.37 18.20
C TYR A 98 -0.80 4.90 18.26
N SER A 99 -1.72 4.54 19.17
CA SER A 99 -2.29 3.18 19.22
C SER A 99 -3.34 2.94 18.14
N CYS A 100 -3.78 3.98 17.42
CA CYS A 100 -4.73 3.87 16.32
C CYS A 100 -4.04 3.32 15.07
N GLY A 101 -3.84 2.00 15.02
CA GLY A 101 -3.32 1.30 13.86
C GLY A 101 -4.40 0.98 12.82
N ASN A 102 -4.10 1.24 11.55
CA ASN A 102 -4.99 0.91 10.41
C ASN A 102 -4.35 -0.08 9.42
N SER A 103 -3.07 -0.42 9.60
CA SER A 103 -2.32 -1.31 8.70
C SER A 103 -2.93 -2.71 8.61
N SER A 104 -3.51 -3.22 9.71
CA SER A 104 -4.20 -4.51 9.72
C SER A 104 -5.53 -4.50 8.95
N CYS A 105 -6.26 -3.38 8.95
CA CYS A 105 -7.50 -3.22 8.19
C CYS A 105 -7.21 -3.18 6.70
N GLU A 106 -6.23 -2.38 6.29
CA GLU A 106 -5.83 -2.26 4.89
C GLU A 106 -5.30 -3.60 4.33
N ALA A 107 -4.50 -4.32 5.11
CA ALA A 107 -4.04 -5.65 4.74
C ALA A 107 -5.20 -6.64 4.52
N ARG A 108 -6.27 -6.52 5.32
CA ARG A 108 -7.50 -7.31 5.14
C ARG A 108 -8.20 -6.95 3.84
N CYS A 109 -8.38 -5.66 3.55
CA CYS A 109 -9.01 -5.20 2.31
C CYS A 109 -8.30 -5.75 1.06
N GLU A 110 -6.95 -5.71 1.04
CA GLU A 110 -6.18 -6.25 -0.07
C GLU A 110 -6.19 -7.78 -0.12
N SER A 111 -6.31 -8.46 1.02
CA SER A 111 -6.50 -9.93 1.05
C SER A 111 -7.84 -10.31 0.44
N ASP A 112 -8.93 -9.73 0.96
CA ASP A 112 -10.30 -10.02 0.52
C ASP A 112 -10.48 -9.69 -0.96
N TYR A 113 -9.84 -8.61 -1.44
CA TYR A 113 -9.82 -8.28 -2.86
C TYR A 113 -9.15 -9.36 -3.71
N ARG A 114 -8.01 -9.90 -3.28
CA ARG A 114 -7.29 -10.97 -4.00
C ARG A 114 -8.10 -12.26 -4.02
N ASP A 115 -8.76 -12.61 -2.93
CA ASP A 115 -9.63 -13.78 -2.85
C ASP A 115 -10.85 -13.62 -3.79
N CYS A 116 -11.47 -12.43 -3.81
CA CYS A 116 -12.55 -12.10 -4.75
C CYS A 116 -12.08 -12.18 -6.21
N PHE A 117 -10.93 -11.56 -6.50
CA PHE A 117 -10.36 -11.50 -7.85
C PHE A 117 -9.99 -12.89 -8.38
N GLY A 118 -9.29 -13.68 -7.56
CA GLY A 118 -8.74 -14.98 -7.96
C GLY A 118 -9.75 -16.12 -7.83
N GLY A 119 -10.42 -16.20 -6.69
CA GLY A 119 -11.34 -17.30 -6.37
C GLY A 119 -12.71 -17.14 -7.02
N SER A 120 -13.30 -15.94 -6.91
CA SER A 120 -14.70 -15.74 -7.34
C SER A 120 -14.82 -15.29 -8.80
N CYS A 121 -13.91 -14.43 -9.27
CA CYS A 121 -14.00 -13.85 -10.61
C CYS A 121 -13.14 -14.57 -11.67
N GLY A 122 -12.37 -15.59 -11.26
CA GLY A 122 -11.52 -16.38 -12.18
C GLY A 122 -10.29 -15.63 -12.70
N GLY A 123 -9.88 -14.54 -12.05
CA GLY A 123 -8.59 -13.92 -12.29
C GLY A 123 -7.44 -14.77 -11.75
N GLN A 124 -6.20 -14.43 -12.11
CA GLN A 124 -5.03 -15.10 -11.56
C GLN A 124 -4.27 -14.18 -10.61
N VAL A 125 -4.02 -14.67 -9.39
CA VAL A 125 -3.23 -13.97 -8.36
C VAL A 125 -1.87 -14.66 -8.25
N VAL A 126 -0.82 -14.01 -8.74
CA VAL A 126 0.55 -14.54 -8.72
C VAL A 126 1.32 -13.90 -7.57
N ALA A 127 1.62 -14.67 -6.53
CA ALA A 127 2.47 -14.25 -5.43
C ALA A 127 3.95 -14.33 -5.83
N LYS A 128 4.70 -13.25 -5.61
CA LYS A 128 6.14 -13.17 -5.85
C LYS A 128 6.82 -12.71 -4.57
N ARG A 129 7.82 -13.45 -4.10
CA ARG A 129 8.69 -12.98 -3.03
C ARG A 129 9.73 -12.04 -3.63
N VAL A 130 9.66 -10.77 -3.24
CA VAL A 130 10.56 -9.72 -3.72
C VAL A 130 11.42 -9.29 -2.54
N CYS A 131 12.73 -9.28 -2.73
CA CYS A 131 13.61 -8.72 -1.72
C CYS A 131 13.49 -7.19 -1.73
N THR A 132 13.22 -6.59 -0.57
CA THR A 132 13.02 -5.15 -0.39
C THR A 132 14.13 -4.49 0.43
N ALA A 133 14.97 -5.25 1.13
CA ALA A 133 16.19 -4.74 1.77
C ALA A 133 17.31 -5.80 1.86
N PHE A 134 18.57 -5.37 1.86
CA PHE A 134 19.77 -6.23 2.00
C PHE A 134 19.89 -7.36 0.96
N CYS A 135 19.41 -7.10 -0.27
CA CYS A 135 19.32 -8.09 -1.35
C CYS A 135 20.65 -8.44 -2.01
N ASP A 136 21.65 -7.57 -1.86
CA ASP A 136 22.97 -7.74 -2.49
C ASP A 136 23.88 -8.70 -1.73
N GLN A 137 23.45 -9.16 -0.54
CA GLN A 137 24.20 -10.08 0.32
C GLN A 137 24.09 -11.55 -0.14
N GLU A 138 23.24 -11.85 -1.13
CA GLU A 138 23.22 -13.14 -1.82
C GLU A 138 23.75 -13.00 -3.25
N LYS A 139 24.96 -13.53 -3.47
CA LYS A 139 25.38 -14.03 -4.79
C LYS A 139 24.23 -14.87 -5.36
N PRO A 140 23.82 -14.69 -6.62
CA PRO A 140 22.62 -15.34 -7.13
C PRO A 140 22.74 -16.86 -6.96
N ALA A 141 21.88 -17.43 -6.11
CA ALA A 141 21.76 -18.87 -6.02
C ALA A 141 21.32 -19.40 -7.39
N PRO A 142 21.90 -20.49 -7.90
CA PRO A 142 21.39 -21.13 -9.10
C PRO A 142 19.92 -21.49 -8.86
N ALA A 143 19.08 -21.19 -9.86
CA ALA A 143 17.66 -21.49 -9.84
C ALA A 143 17.43 -22.90 -9.28
N ALA A 144 16.77 -22.98 -8.12
CA ALA A 144 16.29 -24.25 -7.62
C ALA A 144 15.44 -24.90 -8.72
N PRO A 145 15.56 -26.22 -8.95
CA PRO A 145 14.79 -26.90 -9.97
C PRO A 145 13.30 -26.69 -9.67
N MET A 146 12.60 -26.20 -10.70
CA MET A 146 11.15 -26.06 -10.75
C MET A 146 10.55 -27.38 -10.26
N LEU A 147 9.95 -27.42 -9.07
CA LEU A 147 9.07 -28.53 -8.71
C LEU A 147 7.87 -28.44 -9.65
N SER A 148 7.74 -29.47 -10.48
CA SER A 148 6.66 -29.63 -11.44
C SER A 148 5.29 -29.35 -10.82
N PRO A 149 4.34 -28.75 -11.56
CA PRO A 149 2.98 -28.61 -11.09
C PRO A 149 2.38 -29.99 -10.84
N VAL A 150 1.86 -30.21 -9.63
CA VAL A 150 0.92 -31.29 -9.33
C VAL A 150 -0.29 -31.11 -10.26
N PRO A 151 -0.73 -32.14 -11.00
CA PRO A 151 -1.88 -32.02 -11.89
C PRO A 151 -3.16 -31.86 -11.05
N PRO A 152 -4.05 -30.90 -11.35
CA PRO A 152 -5.40 -30.95 -10.81
C PRO A 152 -6.13 -32.14 -11.44
N GLY A 153 -6.54 -33.08 -10.59
CA GLY A 153 -7.46 -34.14 -10.93
C GLY A 153 -8.70 -33.57 -11.61
N GLY A 154 -9.08 -34.21 -12.71
CA GLY A 154 -10.16 -33.78 -13.58
C GLY A 154 -11.51 -33.72 -12.87
N VAL A 155 -12.22 -32.64 -13.13
CA VAL A 155 -13.68 -32.63 -13.15
C VAL A 155 -14.11 -32.11 -14.51
N GLN A 156 -14.93 -32.91 -15.17
CA GLN A 156 -15.38 -32.74 -16.54
C GLN A 156 -16.29 -31.51 -16.65
N ALA A 157 -16.07 -30.72 -17.69
CA ALA A 157 -17.02 -29.72 -18.16
C ALA A 157 -18.10 -30.37 -19.04
N PRO A 158 -19.33 -29.85 -19.08
CA PRO A 158 -20.14 -29.90 -20.27
C PRO A 158 -19.95 -28.62 -21.10
N MET A 159 -19.41 -28.85 -22.28
CA MET A 159 -19.47 -28.04 -23.51
C MET A 159 -20.84 -27.36 -23.77
N MET A 160 -20.85 -26.05 -23.99
CA MET A 160 -21.80 -25.39 -24.91
C MET A 160 -21.17 -24.15 -25.59
N GLN A 161 -20.92 -24.36 -26.89
CA GLN A 161 -21.05 -23.48 -28.06
C GLN A 161 -20.81 -21.97 -27.95
N ALA A 162 -19.88 -21.54 -28.80
CA ALA A 162 -19.60 -20.15 -29.17
C ALA A 162 -20.78 -19.50 -29.92
N PRO A 163 -20.78 -18.16 -29.99
CA PRO A 163 -20.72 -17.55 -31.30
C PRO A 163 -19.52 -16.61 -31.45
N THR A 164 -18.98 -16.68 -32.66
CA THR A 164 -17.95 -15.83 -33.25
C THR A 164 -18.37 -14.37 -33.28
N GLY A 165 -17.47 -13.47 -32.86
CA GLY A 165 -17.66 -12.03 -33.00
C GLY A 165 -16.56 -11.23 -32.31
N ALA A 166 -15.31 -11.40 -32.76
CA ALA A 166 -14.18 -10.63 -32.26
C ALA A 166 -14.15 -9.22 -32.86
N ALA A 167 -14.22 -8.22 -31.99
CA ALA A 167 -13.44 -6.99 -32.12
C ALA A 167 -12.74 -6.76 -30.77
N PRO A 168 -11.42 -6.55 -30.71
CA PRO A 168 -10.70 -6.39 -29.46
C PRO A 168 -10.83 -4.94 -28.96
N MET A 169 -11.37 -4.74 -27.75
CA MET A 169 -11.17 -3.48 -27.02
C MET A 169 -10.06 -3.69 -25.99
N SER A 170 -8.92 -3.08 -26.32
CA SER A 170 -7.66 -3.08 -25.59
C SER A 170 -7.82 -2.42 -24.21
N ASN A 171 -7.40 -3.11 -23.15
CA ASN A 171 -7.43 -2.61 -21.77
C ASN A 171 -6.23 -1.68 -21.51
N ASN A 172 -6.23 -0.52 -22.18
CA ASN A 172 -5.17 0.49 -22.12
C ASN A 172 -5.58 1.71 -21.25
N GLY A 173 -6.74 1.67 -20.58
CA GLY A 173 -7.42 2.86 -20.05
C GLY A 173 -6.65 3.64 -18.98
N GLY A 174 -5.97 2.96 -18.05
CA GLY A 174 -5.20 3.62 -16.98
C GLY A 174 -3.88 4.23 -17.44
N TYR A 175 -3.20 3.59 -18.40
CA TYR A 175 -1.97 4.12 -18.99
C TYR A 175 -2.29 5.23 -20.01
N ALA A 176 -3.37 5.08 -20.79
CA ALA A 176 -3.82 6.08 -21.75
C ALA A 176 -4.26 7.37 -21.03
N ALA A 177 -5.06 7.27 -19.96
CA ALA A 177 -5.49 8.43 -19.18
C ALA A 177 -4.31 9.15 -18.49
N GLY A 178 -3.35 8.40 -17.91
CA GLY A 178 -2.16 9.02 -17.33
C GLY A 178 -1.26 9.68 -18.38
N SER A 179 -1.15 9.11 -19.58
CA SER A 179 -0.35 9.68 -20.67
C SER A 179 -0.91 10.98 -21.24
N SER A 180 -2.24 11.12 -21.33
CA SER A 180 -2.87 12.37 -21.77
C SER A 180 -2.79 13.47 -20.72
N LEU A 181 -2.68 13.12 -19.44
CA LEU A 181 -2.53 14.06 -18.32
C LEU A 181 -1.09 14.54 -18.13
N CYS A 182 -0.10 13.83 -18.65
CA CYS A 182 1.30 14.22 -18.58
C CYS A 182 1.70 15.19 -19.70
N GLN A 183 1.09 16.39 -19.69
CA GLN A 183 1.48 17.49 -20.58
C GLN A 183 2.00 18.67 -19.76
N PRO A 184 3.08 19.35 -20.18
CA PRO A 184 3.63 20.49 -19.44
C PRO A 184 2.54 21.52 -19.08
N GLY A 185 2.49 21.92 -17.82
CA GLY A 185 1.50 22.87 -17.29
C GLY A 185 0.14 22.27 -16.90
N MET A 186 -0.10 20.98 -17.16
CA MET A 186 -1.34 20.33 -16.72
C MET A 186 -1.40 20.23 -15.19
N ARG A 187 -2.56 20.59 -14.64
CA ARG A 187 -2.87 20.41 -13.22
C ARG A 187 -3.43 19.02 -12.98
N VAL A 188 -2.80 18.30 -12.07
CA VAL A 188 -3.10 16.91 -11.76
C VAL A 188 -3.11 16.71 -10.25
N SER A 189 -3.66 15.59 -9.80
CA SER A 189 -3.41 15.09 -8.45
C SER A 189 -2.46 13.89 -8.53
N VAL A 190 -1.47 13.85 -7.64
CA VAL A 190 -0.45 12.80 -7.57
C VAL A 190 -0.57 12.03 -6.27
N GLU A 191 -0.61 10.70 -6.37
CA GLU A 191 -0.71 9.82 -5.21
C GLU A 191 0.64 9.69 -4.49
N TRP A 192 0.70 9.99 -3.19
CA TRP A 192 1.85 9.78 -2.32
C TRP A 192 1.40 9.19 -0.98
N LYS A 193 1.94 8.03 -0.61
CA LYS A 193 1.58 7.27 0.60
C LYS A 193 0.06 7.06 0.82
N GLY A 194 -0.71 7.00 -0.27
CA GLY A 194 -2.16 6.77 -0.25
C GLY A 194 -3.00 8.05 -0.23
N ASP A 195 -2.38 9.22 -0.09
CA ASP A 195 -3.03 10.53 -0.19
C ASP A 195 -2.76 11.17 -1.55
N TRP A 196 -3.66 12.04 -2.00
CA TRP A 196 -3.56 12.71 -3.29
C TRP A 196 -3.22 14.19 -3.09
N TYR A 197 -2.07 14.60 -3.63
CA TYR A 197 -1.57 15.95 -3.49
C TYR A 197 -1.70 16.70 -4.83
N PRO A 198 -2.10 17.98 -4.80
CA PRO A 198 -2.16 18.81 -6.00
C PRO A 198 -0.75 19.01 -6.57
N ALA A 199 -0.61 18.82 -7.87
CA ALA A 199 0.66 18.99 -8.56
C ALA A 199 0.45 19.55 -9.97
N THR A 200 1.51 20.13 -10.50
CA THR A 200 1.60 20.65 -11.86
C THR A 200 2.67 19.89 -12.63
N VAL A 201 2.35 19.42 -13.83
CA VAL A 201 3.30 18.71 -14.69
C VAL A 201 4.35 19.69 -15.22
N LYS A 202 5.63 19.36 -15.02
CA LYS A 202 6.75 20.25 -15.39
C LYS A 202 7.16 20.13 -16.85
N ASP A 203 7.10 18.91 -17.39
CA ASP A 203 7.63 18.59 -18.71
C ASP A 203 6.93 17.34 -19.29
N HIS A 204 7.25 17.01 -20.54
CA HIS A 204 6.80 15.79 -21.20
C HIS A 204 7.26 14.53 -20.47
N PRO A 205 6.60 13.37 -20.71
CA PRO A 205 7.02 12.10 -20.15
C PRO A 205 8.49 11.81 -20.46
N ARG A 206 9.23 11.36 -19.45
CA ARG A 206 10.62 10.91 -19.61
C ARG A 206 10.68 9.65 -20.48
N LYS A 207 11.87 9.34 -21.00
CA LYS A 207 12.13 8.13 -21.82
C LYS A 207 11.76 6.81 -21.13
N ASP A 208 11.70 6.82 -19.80
CA ASP A 208 11.30 5.68 -18.96
C ASP A 208 9.78 5.63 -18.67
N GLY A 209 8.99 6.52 -19.28
CA GLY A 209 7.54 6.58 -19.14
C GLY A 209 7.04 7.23 -17.86
N ARG A 210 7.92 7.91 -17.08
CA ARG A 210 7.52 8.65 -15.88
C ARG A 210 7.25 10.11 -16.17
N CYS A 211 6.25 10.68 -15.50
CA CYS A 211 5.86 12.07 -15.64
C CYS A 211 6.54 12.95 -14.59
N PRO A 212 7.29 13.99 -14.99
CA PRO A 212 7.86 14.94 -14.05
C PRO A 212 6.80 15.91 -13.52
N VAL A 213 6.69 16.01 -12.20
CA VAL A 213 5.67 16.82 -11.50
C VAL A 213 6.31 17.73 -10.46
N HIS A 214 5.65 18.86 -10.19
CA HIS A 214 5.93 19.78 -9.09
C HIS A 214 4.70 19.85 -8.20
N TYR A 215 4.85 19.68 -6.88
CA TYR A 215 3.72 19.77 -5.95
C TYR A 215 3.40 21.24 -5.64
N ASP A 216 2.13 21.65 -5.79
CA ASP A 216 1.75 23.07 -5.80
C ASP A 216 2.09 23.82 -4.48
N ASP A 217 2.08 23.11 -3.35
CA ASP A 217 2.30 23.68 -2.00
C ASP A 217 3.69 23.36 -1.42
N PHE A 218 4.60 22.81 -2.23
CA PHE A 218 5.92 22.33 -1.78
C PHE A 218 7.04 22.92 -2.64
N GLY A 219 8.27 22.87 -2.12
CA GLY A 219 9.45 23.39 -2.84
C GLY A 219 9.89 22.45 -3.97
N SER A 220 10.77 22.96 -4.85
CA SER A 220 11.31 22.19 -5.98
C SER A 220 12.17 20.99 -5.57
N GLU A 221 12.59 20.93 -4.31
CA GLU A 221 13.27 19.80 -3.69
C GLU A 221 12.40 18.54 -3.62
N ASP A 222 11.07 18.69 -3.65
CA ASP A 222 10.11 17.60 -3.62
C ASP A 222 9.65 17.18 -5.04
N ASP A 223 10.21 17.79 -6.08
CA ASP A 223 9.90 17.45 -7.46
C ASP A 223 10.35 16.02 -7.78
N GLU A 224 9.41 15.20 -8.24
CA GLU A 224 9.68 13.82 -8.60
C GLU A 224 9.15 13.47 -10.01
N SER A 225 9.60 12.31 -10.52
CA SER A 225 9.05 11.72 -11.73
C SER A 225 8.21 10.51 -11.36
N VAL A 226 6.89 10.63 -11.48
CA VAL A 226 5.93 9.61 -11.04
C VAL A 226 5.47 8.73 -12.18
N ALA A 227 5.11 7.48 -11.87
CA ALA A 227 4.47 6.61 -12.84
C ALA A 227 3.10 7.19 -13.26
N LEU A 228 2.73 7.07 -14.53
CA LEU A 228 1.46 7.59 -15.06
C LEU A 228 0.21 7.10 -14.30
N ARG A 229 0.29 5.91 -13.68
CA ARG A 229 -0.77 5.36 -12.82
C ARG A 229 -1.01 6.13 -11.50
N ARG A 230 -0.02 6.91 -11.04
CA ARG A 230 -0.10 7.74 -9.82
C ARG A 230 -0.68 9.13 -10.12
N ILE A 231 -1.13 9.39 -11.35
CA ILE A 231 -1.61 10.69 -11.81
C ILE A 231 -3.08 10.58 -12.17
N ARG A 232 -3.87 11.55 -11.75
CA ARG A 232 -5.28 11.69 -12.14
C ARG A 232 -5.65 13.16 -12.39
N PRO A 233 -6.77 13.43 -13.08
CA PRO A 233 -7.28 14.78 -13.19
C PRO A 233 -7.52 15.36 -11.79
N ARG A 234 -7.16 16.63 -11.60
CA ARG A 234 -7.45 17.36 -10.37
C ARG A 234 -8.95 17.60 -10.20
#